data_AF-A0A974SEK8-F1
#
_entry.id   AF-A0A974SEK8-F1
#
_cell.length_a   1.000
_cell.length_b   1.000
_cell.length_c   1.000
_cell.angle_alpha   90.00
_cell.angle_beta   90.00
_cell.angle_gamma   90.00
#
_symmetry.space_group_name_H-M   'P 1'
#
loop_
_entity.id
_entity.type
_entity.pdbx_description
1 polymer ?
#
loop_
_entity_poly.entity_id
_entity_poly.type
_entity_poly.pdbx_seq_one_letter_code
_entity_poly.pdbx_strand_id
1 'polypeptide(L)'
;MEGLLRNTGLISILLVVLYSIKKLYDVADMRKAGVQGCYENKDIYKAARKFAQGAPEDEVREILSGSYELDGRQIGQTMLLALASRQDRDGGYAAFLKAVNQVLGEDRYYV
;
A
#
# COMPACT_ATOMS: atom_id res chain seq x y z
N MET A 1 -11.69 29.02 47.31
CA MET A 1 -10.44 28.62 46.63
C MET A 1 -10.42 27.12 46.29
N GLU A 2 -11.02 26.25 47.12
CA GLU A 2 -11.06 24.79 46.89
C GLU A 2 -11.79 24.36 45.62
N GLY A 3 -12.93 24.97 45.29
CA GLY A 3 -13.69 24.62 44.06
C GLY A 3 -12.92 24.93 42.77
N LEU A 4 -12.07 25.96 42.78
CA LEU A 4 -11.27 26.36 41.62
C LEU A 4 -10.10 25.39 41.41
N LEU A 5 -9.42 24.98 42.48
CA LEU A 5 -8.38 23.93 42.46
C LEU A 5 -8.94 22.58 42.00
N ARG A 6 -10.14 22.21 42.47
CA ARG A 6 -10.80 20.96 42.09
C ARG A 6 -11.17 20.93 40.60
N ASN A 7 -11.71 22.03 40.07
CA ASN A 7 -12.06 22.14 38.66
C ASN A 7 -10.82 22.16 37.76
N THR A 8 -9.77 22.88 38.15
CA THR A 8 -8.50 22.90 37.41
C THR A 8 -7.85 21.52 37.38
N GLY A 9 -7.89 20.78 38.49
CA GLY A 9 -7.41 19.39 38.55
C GLY A 9 -8.15 18.47 37.59
N LEU A 10 -9.48 18.55 37.55
CA LEU A 10 -10.31 17.75 36.64
C LEU A 10 -10.03 18.09 35.16
N ILE A 11 -9.89 19.37 34.83
CA ILE A 11 -9.55 19.81 33.46
C ILE A 11 -8.15 19.31 33.09
N SER A 12 -7.18 19.38 34.00
CA SER A 12 -5.83 18.90 33.76
C SER A 12 -5.80 17.39 33.49
N ILE A 13 -6.55 16.59 34.25
CA ILE A 13 -6.64 15.13 34.04
C ILE A 13 -7.27 14.84 32.68
N LEU A 14 -8.33 15.54 32.31
CA LEU A 14 -9.00 15.38 31.01
C LEU A 14 -8.04 15.67 29.84
N LEU A 15 -7.26 16.74 29.95
CA LEU A 15 -6.27 17.09 28.92
C LEU A 15 -5.18 16.03 28.77
N VAL A 16 -4.68 15.47 29.88
CA VAL A 16 -3.68 14.39 29.84
C VAL A 16 -4.25 13.15 29.17
N VAL A 17 -5.51 12.77 29.47
CA VAL A 17 -6.18 11.63 28.85
C VAL A 17 -6.35 11.84 27.35
N LEU A 18 -6.88 12.99 26.93
CA LEU A 18 -7.07 13.32 25.51
C LEU A 18 -5.74 13.37 24.75
N TYR A 19 -4.71 13.97 25.35
CA TYR A 19 -3.38 14.01 24.76
C TYR A 19 -2.78 12.61 24.62
N SER A 20 -2.97 11.74 25.62
CA SER A 20 -2.46 10.37 25.59
C SER A 20 -3.16 9.54 24.51
N ILE A 21 -4.49 9.66 24.39
CA ILE A 21 -5.25 9.02 23.31
C ILE A 21 -4.75 9.52 21.95
N LYS A 22 -4.69 10.84 21.76
CA LYS A 22 -4.19 11.43 20.51
C LYS A 22 -2.78 10.94 20.19
N LYS A 23 -1.88 10.91 21.16
CA LYS A 23 -0.50 10.45 20.99
C LYS A 23 -0.43 8.97 20.62
N LEU A 24 -1.30 8.12 21.16
CA LEU A 24 -1.40 6.72 20.76
C LEU A 24 -1.89 6.59 19.31
N TYR A 25 -2.89 7.38 18.91
CA TYR A 25 -3.36 7.42 17.52
C TYR A 25 -2.27 7.94 16.57
N ASP A 26 -1.60 9.04 16.90
CA ASP A 26 -0.51 9.60 16.08
C ASP A 26 0.66 8.60 15.96
N VAL A 27 1.01 7.87 17.03
CA VAL A 27 2.03 6.82 16.98
C VAL A 27 1.57 5.61 16.17
N ALA A 28 0.30 5.22 16.27
CA ALA A 28 -0.27 4.13 15.46
C ALA A 28 -0.33 4.52 13.98
N ASP A 29 -0.65 5.79 13.68
CA ASP A 29 -0.72 6.35 12.33
C ASP A 29 0.68 6.53 11.74
N MET A 30 1.64 7.03 12.51
CA MET A 30 3.07 7.06 12.14
C MET A 30 3.64 5.65 11.97
N ARG A 31 3.19 4.66 12.76
CA ARG A 31 3.51 3.25 12.50
C ARG A 31 2.88 2.79 11.20
N LYS A 32 1.63 3.13 10.89
CA LYS A 32 1.02 2.81 9.59
C LYS A 32 1.76 3.48 8.43
N ALA A 33 2.12 4.75 8.53
CA ALA A 33 2.89 5.50 7.53
C ALA A 33 4.33 4.99 7.39
N GLY A 34 5.00 4.65 8.48
CA GLY A 34 6.33 4.02 8.47
C GLY A 34 6.30 2.58 7.94
N VAL A 35 5.18 1.89 8.12
CA VAL A 35 4.89 0.57 7.54
C VAL A 35 4.45 0.69 6.07
N GLN A 36 3.93 1.83 5.63
CA GLN A 36 3.56 2.11 4.24
C GLN A 36 4.79 2.15 3.31
N GLY A 37 5.98 2.43 3.85
CA GLY A 37 7.26 2.22 3.16
C GLY A 37 7.77 0.77 3.14
N CYS A 38 7.07 -0.16 3.78
CA CYS A 38 7.43 -1.59 3.89
C CYS A 38 6.35 -2.54 3.34
N TYR A 39 5.27 -2.02 2.74
CA TYR A 39 4.12 -2.79 2.25
C TYR A 39 4.07 -2.87 0.72
N GLU A 40 5.22 -2.89 0.06
CA GLU A 40 5.22 -3.37 -1.31
C GLU A 40 4.95 -4.87 -1.29
N ASN A 41 3.83 -5.27 -1.86
CA ASN A 41 3.52 -6.69 -1.95
C ASN A 41 4.56 -7.35 -2.86
N LYS A 42 5.39 -8.22 -2.26
CA LYS A 42 6.45 -8.95 -2.96
C LYS A 42 5.91 -9.80 -4.11
N ASP A 43 4.64 -10.19 -4.06
CA ASP A 43 3.97 -10.92 -5.13
C ASP A 43 3.78 -10.05 -6.39
N ILE A 44 3.60 -8.73 -6.25
CA ILE A 44 3.54 -7.81 -7.38
C ILE A 44 4.89 -7.74 -8.10
N TYR A 45 6.00 -7.60 -7.36
CA TYR A 45 7.33 -7.64 -7.95
C TYR A 45 7.68 -9.00 -8.55
N LYS A 46 7.25 -10.08 -7.90
CA LYS A 46 7.41 -11.44 -8.42
C LYS A 46 6.63 -11.62 -9.73
N ALA A 47 5.40 -11.13 -9.79
CA ALA A 47 4.57 -11.14 -10.99
C ALA A 47 5.20 -10.30 -12.12
N ALA A 48 5.67 -9.09 -11.82
CA ALA A 48 6.38 -8.23 -12.78
C ALA A 48 7.63 -8.92 -13.33
N ARG A 49 8.41 -9.58 -12.48
CA ARG A 49 9.60 -10.32 -12.89
C ARG A 49 9.24 -11.52 -13.79
N LYS A 50 8.20 -12.27 -13.44
CA LYS A 50 7.72 -13.41 -14.25
C LYS A 50 7.18 -12.94 -15.61
N PHE A 51 6.43 -11.85 -15.62
CA PHE A 51 5.95 -11.20 -16.83
C PHE A 51 7.12 -10.85 -17.76
N ALA A 52 8.14 -10.18 -17.22
CA ALA A 52 9.35 -9.79 -17.94
C ALA A 52 10.18 -10.98 -18.46
N GLN A 53 10.14 -12.11 -17.76
CA GLN A 53 10.77 -13.35 -18.20
C GLN A 53 9.99 -14.10 -19.29
N GLY A 54 8.82 -13.60 -19.70
CA GLY A 54 8.00 -14.26 -20.71
C GLY A 54 7.10 -15.38 -20.16
N ALA A 55 6.86 -15.43 -18.85
CA ALA A 55 5.94 -16.40 -18.25
C ALA A 55 4.52 -16.27 -18.80
N PRO A 56 3.79 -17.37 -19.04
CA PRO A 56 2.46 -17.30 -19.63
C PRO A 56 1.48 -16.53 -18.71
N GLU A 57 0.44 -15.92 -19.31
CA GLU A 57 -0.43 -14.98 -18.60
C GLU A 57 -1.17 -15.59 -17.41
N ASP A 58 -1.53 -16.86 -17.52
CA ASP A 58 -2.16 -17.64 -16.46
C ASP A 58 -1.26 -17.75 -15.22
N GLU A 59 0.03 -18.01 -15.39
CA GLU A 59 1.00 -18.06 -14.29
C GLU A 59 1.13 -16.69 -13.60
N VAL A 60 1.18 -15.60 -14.38
CA VAL A 60 1.26 -14.24 -13.84
C VAL A 60 -0.04 -13.89 -13.10
N ARG A 61 -1.21 -14.24 -13.65
CA ARG A 61 -2.51 -14.01 -13.01
C ARG A 61 -2.68 -14.82 -11.73
N GLU A 62 -2.15 -16.03 -11.66
CA GLU A 62 -2.18 -16.85 -10.44
C GLU A 62 -1.42 -16.15 -9.31
N ILE A 63 -0.22 -15.63 -9.59
CA ILE A 63 0.58 -14.87 -8.62
C ILE A 63 -0.18 -13.63 -8.16
N LEU A 64 -0.77 -12.87 -9.09
CA LEU A 64 -1.55 -11.68 -8.76
C LEU A 64 -2.83 -12.02 -7.97
N SER A 65 -3.47 -13.16 -8.24
CA SER A 65 -4.67 -13.60 -7.52
C SER A 65 -4.37 -13.98 -6.07
N GLY A 66 -3.11 -14.31 -5.77
CA GLY A 66 -2.63 -14.49 -4.40
C GLY A 66 -2.37 -13.18 -3.65
N SER A 67 -2.29 -12.04 -4.36
CA SER A 67 -2.14 -10.72 -3.75
C SER A 67 -3.48 -10.25 -3.17
N TYR A 68 -3.45 -9.71 -1.95
CA TYR A 68 -4.62 -9.06 -1.36
C TYR A 68 -4.93 -7.69 -1.97
N GLU A 69 -4.06 -7.16 -2.83
CA GLU A 69 -4.13 -5.76 -3.31
C GLU A 69 -4.98 -5.57 -4.58
N LEU A 70 -5.14 -6.63 -5.39
CA LEU A 70 -5.84 -6.54 -6.66
C LEU A 70 -7.02 -7.49 -6.68
N ASP A 71 -8.19 -6.98 -7.02
CA ASP A 71 -9.34 -7.81 -7.37
C ASP A 71 -9.20 -8.39 -8.80
N GLY A 72 -10.04 -9.38 -9.14
CA GLY A 72 -9.96 -10.04 -10.45
C GLY A 72 -10.16 -9.10 -11.66
N ARG A 73 -10.92 -8.01 -11.50
CA ARG A 73 -11.09 -7.00 -12.56
C ARG A 73 -9.81 -6.19 -12.72
N GLN A 74 -9.23 -5.74 -11.61
CA GLN A 74 -7.99 -5.00 -11.56
C GLN A 74 -6.83 -5.81 -12.15
N ILE A 75 -6.74 -7.11 -11.84
CA ILE A 75 -5.77 -8.03 -12.47
C ILE A 75 -5.90 -8.03 -13.99
N GLY A 76 -7.12 -8.16 -14.51
CA GLY A 76 -7.38 -8.13 -15.95
C GLY A 76 -6.95 -6.81 -16.60
N GLN A 77 -7.22 -5.69 -15.94
CA GLN A 77 -6.81 -4.37 -16.41
C GLN A 77 -5.30 -4.18 -16.41
N THR A 78 -4.62 -4.59 -15.34
CA THR A 78 -3.15 -4.56 -15.24
C THR A 78 -2.52 -5.35 -16.38
N MET A 79 -2.99 -6.57 -16.61
CA MET A 79 -2.48 -7.42 -17.70
C MET A 79 -2.70 -6.76 -19.06
N LEU A 80 -3.89 -6.21 -19.31
CA LEU A 80 -4.20 -5.55 -20.58
C LEU A 80 -3.30 -4.32 -20.85
N LEU A 81 -3.03 -3.51 -19.82
CA LEU A 81 -2.15 -2.35 -19.92
C LEU A 81 -0.69 -2.75 -20.12
N ALA A 82 -0.22 -3.78 -19.42
CA ALA A 82 1.19 -4.21 -19.45
C ALA A 82 1.55 -5.01 -20.72
N LEU A 83 0.59 -5.73 -21.32
CA LEU A 83 0.82 -6.65 -22.44
C LEU A 83 1.54 -6.01 -23.63
N ALA A 84 1.20 -4.76 -23.96
CA ALA A 84 1.80 -4.03 -25.08
C ALA A 84 3.31 -3.79 -24.89
N SER A 85 3.76 -3.70 -23.64
CA SER A 85 5.15 -3.43 -23.26
C SER A 85 6.01 -4.68 -23.06
N ARG A 86 5.47 -5.87 -23.35
CA ARG A 86 6.19 -7.13 -23.12
C ARG A 86 7.48 -7.28 -23.95
N GLN A 87 7.57 -6.55 -25.05
CA GLN A 87 8.75 -6.51 -25.93
C GLN A 87 9.73 -5.38 -25.57
N ASP A 88 9.46 -4.62 -24.51
CA ASP A 88 10.38 -3.59 -24.04
C ASP A 88 11.70 -4.21 -23.60
N ARG A 89 12.76 -3.38 -23.51
CA ARG A 89 14.14 -3.83 -23.24
C ARG A 89 14.28 -4.61 -21.93
N ASP A 90 13.42 -4.35 -20.96
CA ASP A 90 13.34 -5.01 -19.65
C ASP A 90 12.26 -6.11 -19.59
N GLY A 91 11.70 -6.51 -20.73
CA GLY A 91 10.56 -7.43 -20.82
C GLY A 91 9.23 -6.82 -20.40
N GLY A 92 9.17 -5.50 -20.20
CA GLY A 92 7.97 -4.79 -19.75
C GLY A 92 7.81 -4.76 -18.23
N TYR A 93 8.86 -5.07 -17.46
CA TYR A 93 8.86 -5.02 -15.99
C TYR A 93 8.40 -3.66 -15.46
N ALA A 94 9.02 -2.59 -15.95
CA ALA A 94 8.71 -1.22 -15.60
C ALA A 94 7.27 -0.84 -15.93
N ALA A 95 6.83 -1.19 -17.14
CA ALA A 95 5.47 -0.92 -17.60
C ALA A 95 4.42 -1.69 -16.80
N PHE A 96 4.74 -2.92 -16.37
CA PHE A 96 3.87 -3.72 -15.51
C PHE A 96 3.63 -3.05 -14.16
N LEU A 97 4.69 -2.56 -13.49
CA LEU A 97 4.55 -1.86 -12.20
C LEU A 97 3.80 -0.54 -12.35
N LYS A 98 4.03 0.20 -13.44
CA LYS A 98 3.22 1.39 -13.78
C LYS A 98 1.75 1.05 -13.98
N ALA A 99 1.44 -0.05 -14.66
CA ALA A 99 0.07 -0.51 -14.85
C ALA A 99 -0.59 -0.85 -13.50
N VAL A 100 0.13 -1.49 -12.58
CA VAL A 100 -0.37 -1.75 -11.22
C VAL A 100 -0.67 -0.45 -10.48
N ASN A 101 0.26 0.51 -10.46
CA ASN A 101 0.05 1.83 -9.84
C ASN A 101 -1.17 2.55 -10.43
N GLN A 102 -1.31 2.51 -11.76
CA GLN A 102 -2.43 3.13 -12.45
C GLN A 102 -3.78 2.52 -12.07
N VAL A 103 -3.84 1.19 -11.90
CA VAL A 103 -5.07 0.48 -11.51
C VAL A 103 -5.41 0.67 -10.03
N LEU A 104 -4.40 0.81 -9.17
CA LEU A 104 -4.57 1.15 -7.76
C LEU A 104 -4.89 2.65 -7.54
N GLY A 105 -4.55 3.51 -8.50
CA GLY A 105 -4.73 4.96 -8.41
C GLY A 105 -3.69 5.66 -7.53
N GLU A 106 -2.56 5.01 -7.23
CA GLU A 106 -1.48 5.53 -6.40
C GLU A 106 -0.11 4.99 -6.83
N ASP A 107 0.93 5.82 -6.70
CA ASP A 107 2.31 5.43 -7.00
C ASP A 107 2.94 4.66 -5.83
N ARG A 108 2.50 3.41 -5.64
CA ARG A 108 2.96 2.53 -4.56
C ARG A 108 4.22 1.75 -4.93
N TYR A 109 4.35 1.32 -6.17
CA TYR A 109 5.46 0.48 -6.66
C TYR A 109 6.47 1.30 -7.45
N TYR A 110 7.75 1.14 -7.12
CA TYR A 110 8.83 1.84 -7.79
C TYR A 110 9.38 1.02 -8.97
N VAL A 111 9.71 1.75 -10.05
CA VAL A 111 10.21 1.21 -11.32
C VAL A 111 11.72 1.32 -11.40
#